data_AF-A0A6C0Y137-F1
#
_entry.id   AF-A0A6C0Y137-F1
#
_cell.length_a   1.000
_cell.length_b   1.000
_cell.length_c   1.000
_cell.angle_alpha   90.00
_cell.angle_beta   90.00
_cell.angle_gamma   90.00
#
_symmetry.space_group_name_H-M   'P 1'
#
loop_
_entity.id
_entity.type
_entity.pdbx_description
1 polymer ?
#
loop_
_entity_poly.entity_id
_entity_poly.type
_entity_poly.pdbx_seq_one_letter_code
_entity_poly.pdbx_strand_id
1 'polypeptide(L)'
;MQVYLVGGAVRDHLLGHPYHEKDYVVVGATPEQLLAQGYQPVGKDFPVFLHPESKEEYALARTERKAGQGYHGFEFYTAPNVTLEEDLIRRDLTINAMAMDENGQVYDPYGGQQDLAQKVLRHVSDAFVEDPLRVLRIARFAARYKALGFRVADDTLTLMRTLAASGELDTLTPERVWKETARALQEDHADEYFEVLRRCGALKALFPEIDALFGIPQRPEYHPEIDCGVHTLMSLQQACRQNYSLDVRFAVLVHDLGKALTPADELPRHIMHEERGIQPVTDLCDRLKVPTYTKQLALAVCKEHLKCHQALTLKPGTLWRLLQRLDVLRRPERVEAFVQACECDSRGRLGMEDRDYPQADYVLKAMQVVRGIKAQDLPPEIKGPDIGEMLIQRRIKAIEVLKAEYTAAS
;
A
#
# COMPACT_ATOMS: atom_id res chain seq x y z
N MET A 1 11.02 -2.99 -39.35
CA MET A 1 10.81 -3.22 -37.90
C MET A 1 9.49 -3.92 -37.71
N GLN A 2 9.38 -4.77 -36.70
CA GLN A 2 8.11 -5.35 -36.26
C GLN A 2 7.74 -4.71 -34.93
N VAL A 3 6.47 -4.38 -34.77
CA VAL A 3 5.93 -3.74 -33.56
C VAL A 3 4.89 -4.66 -32.96
N TYR A 4 5.01 -4.93 -31.67
CA TYR A 4 4.06 -5.76 -30.94
C TYR A 4 3.56 -5.02 -29.71
N LEU A 5 2.25 -5.07 -29.49
CA LEU A 5 1.66 -4.72 -28.20
C LEU A 5 2.08 -5.79 -27.18
N VAL A 6 2.51 -5.41 -25.97
CA VAL A 6 3.05 -6.34 -24.98
C VAL A 6 2.52 -6.07 -23.57
N GLY A 7 2.71 -7.04 -22.68
CA GLY A 7 2.52 -6.82 -21.24
C GLY A 7 1.07 -6.71 -20.81
N GLY A 8 0.79 -5.68 -20.00
CA GLY A 8 -0.51 -5.52 -19.35
C GLY A 8 -1.65 -5.37 -20.35
N ALA A 9 -1.41 -4.67 -21.45
CA ALA A 9 -2.42 -4.45 -22.49
C ALA A 9 -2.88 -5.77 -23.14
N VAL A 10 -1.96 -6.68 -23.47
CA VAL A 10 -2.30 -7.99 -24.04
C VAL A 10 -3.06 -8.86 -23.03
N ARG A 11 -2.57 -8.91 -21.78
CA ARG A 11 -3.24 -9.63 -20.69
C ARG A 11 -4.66 -9.14 -20.46
N ASP A 12 -4.83 -7.83 -20.31
CA ASP A 12 -6.12 -7.22 -19.99
C ASP A 12 -7.09 -7.34 -21.17
N HIS A 13 -6.60 -7.23 -22.42
CA HIS A 13 -7.36 -7.56 -23.61
C HIS A 13 -7.91 -9.00 -23.58
N LEU A 14 -7.06 -9.98 -23.27
CA LEU A 14 -7.46 -11.39 -23.20
C LEU A 14 -8.40 -11.70 -22.03
N LEU A 15 -8.35 -10.92 -20.95
CA LEU A 15 -9.32 -11.00 -19.84
C LEU A 15 -10.64 -10.28 -20.15
N GLY A 16 -10.74 -9.56 -21.28
CA GLY A 16 -11.89 -8.71 -21.58
C GLY A 16 -11.98 -7.47 -20.68
N HIS A 17 -10.88 -7.07 -20.04
CA HIS A 17 -10.81 -5.87 -19.22
C HIS A 17 -10.39 -4.65 -20.05
N PRO A 18 -10.93 -3.46 -19.72
CA PRO A 18 -10.47 -2.23 -20.36
C PRO A 18 -9.02 -1.95 -19.98
N TYR A 19 -8.22 -1.54 -20.96
CA TYR A 19 -6.85 -1.08 -20.78
C TYR A 19 -6.65 0.25 -21.50
N HIS A 20 -5.82 1.11 -20.91
CA HIS A 20 -5.52 2.44 -21.44
C HIS A 20 -4.04 2.61 -21.72
N GLU A 21 -3.18 2.05 -20.87
CA GLU A 21 -1.74 2.01 -21.09
C GLU A 21 -1.40 0.95 -22.13
N LYS A 22 -0.66 1.35 -23.16
CA LYS A 22 -0.19 0.46 -24.22
C LYS A 22 1.32 0.58 -24.32
N ASP A 23 1.97 -0.54 -24.03
CA ASP A 23 3.40 -0.71 -24.18
C ASP A 23 3.66 -1.51 -25.45
N TYR A 24 4.57 -1.02 -26.27
CA TYR A 24 4.98 -1.71 -27.49
C TYR A 24 6.44 -2.12 -27.41
N VAL A 25 6.77 -3.28 -27.95
CA VAL A 25 8.14 -3.69 -28.23
C VAL A 25 8.41 -3.60 -29.73
N VAL A 26 9.57 -3.04 -30.08
CA VAL A 26 10.06 -2.92 -31.45
C VAL A 26 11.21 -3.89 -31.66
N VAL A 27 11.02 -4.83 -32.58
CA VAL A 27 12.01 -5.85 -32.96
C VAL A 27 12.59 -5.52 -34.33
N GLY A 28 13.89 -5.76 -34.51
CA GLY A 28 14.58 -5.54 -35.79
C GLY A 28 14.71 -4.06 -36.15
N ALA A 29 14.93 -3.19 -35.17
CA ALA A 29 15.21 -1.77 -35.35
C ALA A 29 16.42 -1.31 -34.52
N THR A 30 17.00 -0.16 -34.88
CA THR A 30 18.01 0.54 -34.07
C THR A 30 17.46 1.86 -33.49
N PRO A 31 18.07 2.40 -32.42
CA PRO A 31 17.71 3.73 -31.89
C PRO A 31 17.71 4.83 -32.98
N GLU A 32 18.71 4.82 -33.86
CA GLU A 32 18.85 5.82 -34.93
C GLU A 32 17.70 5.75 -35.92
N GLN A 33 17.19 4.54 -36.21
CA GLN A 33 16.03 4.36 -37.09
C GLN A 33 14.74 4.89 -36.47
N LEU A 34 14.55 4.73 -35.16
CA LEU A 34 13.40 5.30 -34.44
C LEU A 34 13.48 6.83 -34.40
N LEU A 35 14.66 7.38 -34.08
CA LEU A 35 14.89 8.82 -34.09
C LEU A 35 14.65 9.44 -35.48
N ALA A 36 15.11 8.77 -36.54
CA ALA A 36 14.86 9.19 -37.92
C ALA A 36 13.36 9.19 -38.30
N GLN A 37 12.56 8.36 -37.63
CA GLN A 37 11.10 8.30 -37.79
C GLN A 37 10.36 9.27 -36.86
N GLY A 38 11.07 10.12 -36.10
CA GLY A 38 10.47 11.15 -35.24
C GLY A 38 10.07 10.68 -33.84
N TYR A 39 10.45 9.47 -33.45
CA TYR A 39 10.27 9.00 -32.08
C TYR A 39 11.13 9.79 -31.11
N GLN A 40 10.63 10.00 -29.88
CA GLN A 40 11.30 10.82 -28.87
C GLN A 40 11.81 9.96 -27.72
N PRO A 41 13.12 9.94 -27.41
CA PRO A 41 13.65 9.10 -26.34
C PRO A 41 13.18 9.57 -24.96
N VAL A 42 12.88 8.61 -24.09
CA VAL A 42 12.44 8.83 -22.71
C VAL A 42 13.46 8.26 -21.73
N GLY A 43 13.95 9.10 -20.84
CA GLY A 43 14.97 8.71 -19.86
C GLY A 43 16.38 8.63 -20.45
N LYS A 44 17.36 8.33 -19.59
CA LYS A 44 18.78 8.26 -19.96
C LYS A 44 19.33 6.84 -20.05
N ASP A 45 18.71 5.90 -19.33
CA ASP A 45 19.28 4.57 -19.10
C ASP A 45 18.56 3.46 -19.90
N PHE A 46 17.40 3.75 -20.50
CA PHE A 46 16.56 2.76 -21.17
C PHE A 46 16.06 3.25 -22.54
N PRO A 47 16.21 2.47 -23.63
CA PRO A 47 15.79 2.88 -24.97
C PRO A 47 14.28 2.72 -25.17
N VAL A 48 13.50 3.46 -24.37
CA VAL A 48 12.08 3.70 -24.59
C VAL A 48 11.91 5.00 -25.35
N PHE A 49 10.99 5.00 -26.30
CA PHE A 49 10.66 6.15 -27.10
C PHE A 49 9.16 6.40 -27.10
N LEU A 50 8.76 7.67 -27.16
CA LEU A 50 7.38 8.05 -27.42
C LEU A 50 7.14 8.07 -28.92
N HIS A 51 6.04 7.44 -29.35
CA HIS A 51 5.58 7.52 -30.72
C HIS A 51 5.27 8.99 -31.11
N PRO A 52 5.64 9.46 -32.32
CA PRO A 52 5.49 10.86 -32.72
C PRO A 52 4.05 11.38 -32.60
N GLU A 53 3.07 10.55 -32.97
CA GLU A 53 1.64 10.91 -32.98
C GLU A 53 0.90 10.48 -31.70
N SER A 54 0.80 9.17 -31.43
CA SER A 54 0.03 8.63 -30.29
C SER A 54 0.62 8.93 -28.91
N LYS A 55 1.93 9.25 -28.82
CA LYS A 55 2.67 9.41 -27.57
C LYS A 55 2.69 8.16 -26.68
N GLU A 56 2.35 6.98 -27.22
CA GLU A 56 2.48 5.69 -26.54
C GLU A 56 3.97 5.28 -26.42
N GLU A 57 4.30 4.38 -25.48
CA GLU A 57 5.67 3.95 -25.19
C GLU A 57 6.12 2.77 -26.08
N TYR A 58 7.26 2.93 -26.74
CA TYR A 58 7.87 1.96 -27.66
C TYR A 58 9.28 1.65 -27.16
N ALA A 59 9.47 0.44 -26.62
CA ALA A 59 10.77 -0.06 -26.17
C ALA A 59 11.43 -0.88 -27.28
N LEU A 60 12.74 -0.68 -27.51
CA LEU A 60 13.50 -1.61 -28.34
C LEU A 60 13.68 -2.95 -27.61
N ALA A 61 13.53 -4.05 -28.36
CA ALA A 61 13.83 -5.39 -27.85
C ALA A 61 15.29 -5.49 -27.37
N ARG A 62 15.50 -6.18 -26.25
CA ARG A 62 16.80 -6.20 -25.56
C ARG A 62 17.15 -7.53 -24.93
N THR A 63 18.45 -7.72 -24.73
CA THR A 63 18.98 -8.60 -23.69
C THR A 63 19.72 -7.75 -22.65
N GLU A 64 19.83 -8.24 -21.43
CA GLU A 64 20.52 -7.56 -20.33
C GLU A 64 21.62 -8.49 -19.79
N ARG A 65 22.80 -7.96 -19.49
CA ARG A 65 23.86 -8.76 -18.87
C ARG A 65 24.14 -8.23 -17.46
N LYS A 66 24.08 -9.11 -16.47
CA LYS A 66 24.46 -8.76 -15.09
C LYS A 66 25.97 -8.47 -15.05
N ALA A 67 26.33 -7.20 -14.94
CA ALA A 67 27.68 -6.67 -14.84
C ALA A 67 28.11 -6.39 -13.38
N GLY A 68 27.21 -6.53 -12.39
CA GLY A 68 27.53 -6.32 -10.97
C GLY A 68 26.43 -6.75 -9.99
N GLN A 69 26.64 -6.49 -8.69
CA GLN A 69 25.60 -6.64 -7.66
C GLN A 69 24.71 -5.39 -7.60
N GLY A 70 23.40 -5.58 -7.39
CA GLY A 70 22.42 -4.49 -7.31
C GLY A 70 21.94 -3.92 -8.66
N TYR A 71 21.08 -2.89 -8.59
CA TYR A 71 20.33 -2.34 -9.74
C TYR A 71 21.19 -1.69 -10.84
N HIS A 72 22.35 -1.13 -10.49
CA HIS A 72 23.28 -0.56 -11.47
C HIS A 72 24.14 -1.62 -12.18
N GLY A 73 23.88 -2.91 -11.92
CA GLY A 73 24.61 -4.02 -12.48
C GLY A 73 24.05 -4.57 -13.79
N PHE A 74 23.28 -3.82 -14.59
CA PHE A 74 22.76 -4.31 -15.87
C PHE A 74 23.26 -3.48 -17.05
N GLU A 75 23.96 -4.11 -17.98
CA GLU A 75 24.23 -3.53 -19.30
C GLU A 75 23.14 -3.98 -20.27
N PHE A 76 22.50 -3.02 -20.94
CA PHE A 76 21.48 -3.30 -21.96
C PHE A 76 22.12 -3.47 -23.32
N TYR A 77 21.87 -4.63 -23.94
CA TYR A 77 22.22 -4.89 -25.32
C TYR A 77 20.95 -4.85 -26.17
N THR A 78 20.77 -3.74 -26.89
CA THR A 78 19.75 -3.59 -27.92
C THR A 78 20.40 -3.70 -29.28
N ALA A 79 20.07 -4.76 -30.02
CA ALA A 79 20.56 -4.95 -31.36
C ALA A 79 19.44 -5.51 -32.25
N PRO A 80 19.48 -5.26 -33.58
CA PRO A 80 18.44 -5.72 -34.49
C PRO A 80 18.22 -7.23 -34.51
N ASN A 81 19.19 -8.01 -34.04
CA ASN A 81 19.11 -9.47 -33.95
C ASN A 81 18.48 -9.98 -32.66
N VAL A 82 18.16 -9.11 -31.69
CA VAL A 82 17.41 -9.53 -30.50
C VAL A 82 16.00 -9.90 -30.91
N THR A 83 15.62 -11.13 -30.60
CA THR A 83 14.30 -11.68 -30.93
C THR A 83 13.24 -11.24 -29.94
N LEU A 84 11.97 -11.35 -30.34
CA LEU A 84 10.83 -11.14 -29.44
C LEU A 84 10.89 -12.08 -28.22
N GLU A 85 11.26 -13.33 -28.44
CA GLU A 85 11.34 -14.35 -27.38
C GLU A 85 12.40 -14.00 -26.32
N GLU A 86 13.55 -13.48 -26.74
CA GLU A 86 14.63 -13.02 -25.86
C GLU A 86 14.27 -11.76 -25.05
N ASP A 87 13.39 -10.91 -25.55
CA ASP A 87 12.84 -9.79 -24.76
C ASP A 87 11.83 -10.28 -23.72
N LEU A 88 10.91 -11.16 -24.15
CA LEU A 88 9.83 -11.67 -23.31
C LEU A 88 10.34 -12.51 -22.13
N ILE A 89 11.47 -13.23 -22.27
CA ILE A 89 12.03 -14.12 -21.22
C ILE A 89 12.34 -13.40 -19.90
N ARG A 90 12.61 -12.09 -19.97
CA ARG A 90 13.06 -11.28 -18.83
C ARG A 90 11.92 -10.67 -18.05
N ARG A 91 10.68 -10.84 -18.50
CA ARG A 91 9.53 -10.32 -17.79
C ARG A 91 9.26 -11.13 -16.53
N ASP A 92 8.58 -10.51 -15.58
CA ASP A 92 8.39 -11.10 -14.25
C ASP A 92 7.38 -12.24 -14.26
N LEU A 93 6.32 -12.14 -15.08
CA LEU A 93 5.22 -13.10 -15.12
C LEU A 93 4.91 -13.56 -16.56
N THR A 94 4.57 -14.85 -16.72
CA THR A 94 4.16 -15.45 -18.00
C THR A 94 2.97 -14.72 -18.62
N ILE A 95 1.98 -14.37 -17.80
CA ILE A 95 0.80 -13.59 -18.23
C ILE A 95 1.14 -12.18 -18.73
N ASN A 96 2.33 -11.66 -18.42
CA ASN A 96 2.82 -10.37 -18.92
C ASN A 96 3.88 -10.55 -20.03
N ALA A 97 4.25 -11.80 -20.34
CA ALA A 97 5.25 -12.18 -21.33
C ALA A 97 4.59 -12.69 -22.62
N MET A 98 3.48 -12.05 -22.99
CA MET A 98 2.79 -12.24 -24.27
C MET A 98 2.90 -10.98 -25.12
N ALA A 99 2.87 -11.17 -26.43
CA ALA A 99 2.89 -10.10 -27.41
C ALA A 99 1.77 -10.28 -28.43
N MET A 100 1.25 -9.20 -28.98
CA MET A 100 0.18 -9.22 -29.98
C MET A 100 0.56 -8.31 -31.16
N ASP A 101 0.42 -8.81 -32.38
CA ASP A 101 0.66 -8.02 -33.59
C ASP A 101 -0.56 -7.18 -33.99
N GLU A 102 -0.41 -6.39 -35.06
CA GLU A 102 -1.48 -5.55 -35.62
C GLU A 102 -2.69 -6.33 -36.17
N ASN A 103 -2.52 -7.62 -36.47
CA ASN A 103 -3.59 -8.51 -36.94
C ASN A 103 -4.33 -9.20 -35.78
N GLY A 104 -3.90 -8.98 -34.54
CA GLY A 104 -4.44 -9.63 -33.35
C GLY A 104 -3.88 -11.03 -33.09
N GLN A 105 -2.82 -11.44 -33.79
CA GLN A 105 -2.14 -12.70 -33.50
C GLN A 105 -1.33 -12.57 -32.21
N VAL A 106 -1.59 -13.46 -31.26
CA VAL A 106 -0.85 -13.52 -29.99
C VAL A 106 0.34 -14.47 -30.11
N TYR A 107 1.50 -13.99 -29.65
CA TYR A 107 2.75 -14.70 -29.51
C TYR A 107 3.01 -14.94 -28.02
N ASP A 108 3.08 -16.21 -27.64
CA ASP A 108 3.16 -16.65 -26.24
C ASP A 108 4.14 -17.83 -26.09
N PRO A 109 5.46 -17.58 -26.13
CA PRO A 109 6.46 -18.64 -26.03
C PRO A 109 6.54 -19.28 -24.62
N TYR A 110 5.99 -18.62 -23.60
CA TYR A 110 6.13 -19.02 -22.19
C TYR A 110 4.82 -19.49 -21.53
N GLY A 111 3.76 -19.70 -22.31
CA GLY A 111 2.50 -20.28 -21.80
C GLY A 111 1.65 -19.33 -20.95
N GLY A 112 1.79 -18.02 -21.13
CA GLY A 112 1.00 -16.98 -20.47
C GLY A 112 -0.51 -17.13 -20.66
N GLN A 113 -1.00 -17.57 -21.83
CA GLN A 113 -2.42 -17.79 -22.07
C GLN A 113 -2.97 -18.94 -21.21
N GLN A 114 -2.19 -20.00 -21.03
CA GLN A 114 -2.57 -21.12 -20.18
C GLN A 114 -2.63 -20.68 -18.71
N ASP A 115 -1.59 -19.99 -18.22
CA ASP A 115 -1.57 -19.47 -16.85
C ASP A 115 -2.69 -18.44 -16.63
N LEU A 116 -3.02 -17.62 -17.63
CA LEU A 116 -4.14 -16.68 -17.58
C LEU A 116 -5.49 -17.41 -17.42
N ALA A 117 -5.73 -18.45 -18.22
CA ALA A 117 -6.93 -19.28 -18.14
C ALA A 117 -7.03 -20.03 -16.79
N GLN A 118 -5.89 -20.47 -16.25
CA GLN A 118 -5.80 -21.15 -14.96
C GLN A 118 -5.73 -20.19 -13.76
N LYS A 119 -5.67 -18.88 -14.00
CA LYS A 119 -5.54 -17.83 -12.98
C LYS A 119 -4.30 -18.03 -12.11
N VAL A 120 -3.15 -18.26 -12.75
CA VAL A 120 -1.87 -18.53 -12.11
C VAL A 120 -0.89 -17.38 -12.39
N LEU A 121 -0.23 -16.89 -11.35
CA LEU A 121 0.90 -15.97 -11.44
C LEU A 121 2.19 -16.79 -11.39
N ARG A 122 2.75 -17.07 -12.56
CA ARG A 122 3.99 -17.86 -12.74
C ARG A 122 5.11 -17.00 -13.27
N HIS A 123 6.32 -17.23 -12.77
CA HIS A 123 7.53 -16.57 -13.25
C HIS A 123 7.90 -17.08 -14.65
N VAL A 124 8.49 -16.22 -15.48
CA VAL A 124 8.80 -16.59 -16.88
C VAL A 124 9.97 -17.56 -16.98
N SER A 125 11.06 -17.26 -16.26
CA SER A 125 12.32 -17.99 -16.36
C SER A 125 13.17 -17.84 -15.11
N ASP A 126 14.21 -18.66 -14.99
CA ASP A 126 15.19 -18.61 -13.89
C ASP A 126 15.88 -17.24 -13.75
N ALA A 127 15.87 -16.40 -14.81
CA ALA A 127 16.33 -15.01 -14.75
C ALA A 127 15.53 -14.14 -13.75
N PHE A 128 14.43 -14.66 -13.20
CA PHE A 128 13.70 -14.05 -12.08
C PHE A 128 14.60 -13.69 -10.89
N VAL A 129 15.64 -14.48 -10.60
CA VAL A 129 16.53 -14.20 -9.46
C VAL A 129 17.45 -12.99 -9.67
N GLU A 130 17.50 -12.42 -10.87
CA GLU A 130 18.38 -11.30 -11.19
C GLU A 130 17.89 -9.97 -10.58
N ASP A 131 16.58 -9.78 -10.39
CA ASP A 131 15.99 -8.56 -9.81
C ASP A 131 15.13 -8.89 -8.57
N PRO A 132 15.63 -8.67 -7.35
CA PRO A 132 14.87 -8.94 -6.13
C PRO A 132 13.56 -8.15 -6.02
N LEU A 133 13.39 -7.04 -6.78
CA LEU A 133 12.13 -6.29 -6.79
C LEU A 133 10.96 -7.13 -7.34
N ARG A 134 11.23 -8.17 -8.13
CA ARG A 134 10.19 -9.04 -8.68
C ARG A 134 9.38 -9.76 -7.60
N VAL A 135 9.96 -10.01 -6.41
CA VAL A 135 9.24 -10.55 -5.25
C VAL A 135 8.08 -9.62 -4.85
N LEU A 136 8.36 -8.32 -4.71
CA LEU A 136 7.36 -7.30 -4.39
C LEU A 136 6.33 -7.13 -5.51
N ARG A 137 6.79 -7.16 -6.78
CA ARG A 137 5.89 -7.03 -7.95
C ARG A 137 4.91 -8.20 -8.04
N ILE A 138 5.36 -9.44 -7.82
CA ILE A 138 4.49 -10.61 -7.81
C ILE A 138 3.47 -10.53 -6.67
N ALA A 139 3.91 -10.15 -5.45
CA ALA A 139 2.99 -9.93 -4.33
C ALA A 139 1.93 -8.86 -4.67
N ARG A 140 2.32 -7.79 -5.37
CA ARG A 140 1.39 -6.75 -5.80
C ARG A 140 0.40 -7.26 -6.85
N PHE A 141 0.87 -8.05 -7.83
CA PHE A 141 -0.03 -8.67 -8.80
C PHE A 141 -0.98 -9.68 -8.15
N ALA A 142 -0.55 -10.39 -7.09
CA ALA A 142 -1.42 -11.25 -6.30
C ALA A 142 -2.54 -10.45 -5.62
N ALA A 143 -2.21 -9.30 -5.02
CA ALA A 143 -3.21 -8.36 -4.49
C ALA A 143 -4.17 -7.85 -5.59
N ARG A 144 -3.65 -7.35 -6.70
CA ARG A 144 -4.45 -6.79 -7.80
C ARG A 144 -5.44 -7.79 -8.40
N TYR A 145 -5.03 -9.05 -8.57
CA TYR A 145 -5.85 -10.08 -9.23
C TYR A 145 -6.51 -11.07 -8.27
N LYS A 146 -6.46 -10.80 -6.96
CA LYS A 146 -7.09 -11.65 -5.94
C LYS A 146 -8.58 -11.82 -6.19
N ALA A 147 -9.29 -10.72 -6.51
CA ALA A 147 -10.72 -10.73 -6.80
C ALA A 147 -11.08 -11.60 -8.03
N LEU A 148 -10.16 -11.71 -8.99
CA LEU A 148 -10.32 -12.56 -10.16
C LEU A 148 -10.02 -14.04 -9.86
N GLY A 149 -9.52 -14.37 -8.66
CA GLY A 149 -9.18 -15.72 -8.23
C GLY A 149 -7.76 -16.15 -8.60
N PHE A 150 -6.86 -15.21 -8.87
CA PHE A 150 -5.47 -15.55 -9.15
C PHE A 150 -4.72 -16.04 -7.92
N ARG A 151 -3.79 -16.98 -8.15
CA ARG A 151 -2.85 -17.47 -7.12
C ARG A 151 -1.43 -17.49 -7.66
N VAL A 152 -0.46 -17.30 -6.78
CA VAL A 152 0.96 -17.49 -7.13
C VAL A 152 1.26 -18.98 -7.31
N ALA A 153 1.99 -19.33 -8.37
CA ALA A 153 2.43 -20.71 -8.62
C ALA A 153 3.39 -21.21 -7.52
N ASP A 154 3.36 -22.50 -7.21
CA ASP A 154 4.20 -23.09 -6.15
C ASP A 154 5.71 -23.00 -6.46
N ASP A 155 6.10 -23.19 -7.72
CA ASP A 155 7.49 -23.04 -8.16
C ASP A 155 7.96 -21.58 -8.04
N THR A 156 7.08 -20.63 -8.36
CA THR A 156 7.34 -19.20 -8.18
C THR A 156 7.51 -18.83 -6.71
N LEU A 157 6.65 -19.34 -5.83
CA LEU A 157 6.81 -19.14 -4.38
C LEU A 157 8.12 -19.74 -3.87
N THR A 158 8.52 -20.90 -4.38
CA THR A 158 9.79 -21.53 -4.05
C THR A 158 10.97 -20.65 -4.44
N LEU A 159 10.94 -20.07 -5.64
CA LEU A 159 11.98 -19.13 -6.10
C LEU A 159 12.01 -17.84 -5.27
N MET A 160 10.85 -17.30 -4.91
CA MET A 160 10.74 -16.14 -4.03
C MET A 160 11.32 -16.44 -2.63
N ARG A 161 11.15 -17.66 -2.11
CA ARG A 161 11.79 -18.09 -0.84
C ARG A 161 13.29 -18.13 -0.95
N THR A 162 13.83 -18.67 -2.05
CA THR A 162 15.28 -18.69 -2.29
C THR A 162 15.87 -17.29 -2.31
N LEU A 163 15.19 -16.33 -2.98
CA LEU A 163 15.59 -14.92 -2.97
C LEU A 163 15.48 -14.25 -1.60
N ALA A 164 14.41 -14.52 -0.86
CA ALA A 164 14.26 -13.99 0.49
C ALA A 164 15.35 -14.50 1.44
N ALA A 165 15.77 -15.77 1.28
CA ALA A 165 16.81 -16.39 2.09
C ALA A 165 18.24 -16.02 1.67
N SER A 166 18.46 -15.50 0.45
CA SER A 166 19.80 -15.19 -0.05
C SER A 166 20.37 -13.85 0.43
N GLY A 167 19.54 -12.99 1.04
CA GLY A 167 19.91 -11.62 1.43
C GLY A 167 19.85 -10.61 0.27
N GLU A 168 19.46 -11.03 -0.93
CA GLU A 168 19.35 -10.13 -2.10
C GLU A 168 18.29 -9.04 -1.90
N LEU A 169 17.26 -9.29 -1.07
CA LEU A 169 16.25 -8.28 -0.72
C LEU A 169 16.85 -7.06 0.01
N ASP A 170 17.94 -7.24 0.76
CA ASP A 170 18.61 -6.16 1.50
C ASP A 170 19.33 -5.18 0.58
N THR A 171 19.56 -5.58 -0.68
CA THR A 171 20.16 -4.72 -1.71
C THR A 171 19.16 -3.73 -2.32
N LEU A 172 17.85 -3.90 -2.06
CA LEU A 172 16.82 -3.02 -2.58
C LEU A 172 16.89 -1.66 -1.91
N THR A 173 16.84 -0.59 -2.71
CA THR A 173 16.75 0.75 -2.15
C THR A 173 15.39 0.94 -1.47
N PRO A 174 15.34 1.62 -0.32
CA PRO A 174 14.10 1.87 0.40
C PRO A 174 12.98 2.49 -0.44
N GLU A 175 13.31 3.43 -1.32
CA GLU A 175 12.36 4.12 -2.18
C GLU A 175 11.70 3.18 -3.18
N ARG A 176 12.42 2.15 -3.67
CA ARG A 176 11.84 1.13 -4.56
C ARG A 176 10.88 0.22 -3.79
N VAL A 177 11.25 -0.19 -2.57
CA VAL A 177 10.38 -0.97 -1.69
C VAL A 177 9.11 -0.19 -1.38
N TRP A 178 9.23 1.08 -0.99
CA TRP A 178 8.08 1.95 -0.72
C TRP A 178 7.22 2.16 -1.96
N LYS A 179 7.80 2.43 -3.13
CA LYS A 179 7.03 2.63 -4.37
C LYS A 179 6.16 1.43 -4.71
N GLU A 180 6.67 0.21 -4.62
CA GLU A 180 5.87 -0.99 -4.87
C GLU A 180 4.85 -1.24 -3.76
N THR A 181 5.21 -0.99 -2.50
CA THR A 181 4.29 -1.13 -1.35
C THR A 181 3.14 -0.14 -1.43
N ALA A 182 3.40 1.11 -1.78
CA ALA A 182 2.39 2.15 -1.93
C ALA A 182 1.42 1.84 -3.08
N ARG A 183 1.90 1.19 -4.15
CA ARG A 183 1.04 0.69 -5.22
C ARG A 183 0.19 -0.50 -4.74
N ALA A 184 0.80 -1.46 -4.05
CA ALA A 184 0.10 -2.61 -3.49
C ALA A 184 -0.99 -2.22 -2.49
N LEU A 185 -0.71 -1.23 -1.63
CA LEU A 185 -1.68 -0.68 -0.69
C LEU A 185 -2.90 -0.05 -1.38
N GLN A 186 -2.81 0.36 -2.63
CA GLN A 186 -3.93 0.92 -3.39
C GLN A 186 -4.79 -0.14 -4.10
N GLU A 187 -4.36 -1.40 -4.14
CA GLU A 187 -5.13 -2.50 -4.74
C GLU A 187 -6.31 -2.90 -3.83
N ASP A 188 -7.33 -3.55 -4.39
CA ASP A 188 -8.56 -3.93 -3.65
C ASP A 188 -8.31 -4.98 -2.55
N HIS A 189 -7.20 -5.72 -2.64
CA HIS A 189 -6.80 -6.76 -1.69
C HIS A 189 -5.35 -6.57 -1.24
N ALA A 190 -5.04 -5.40 -0.66
CA ALA A 190 -3.70 -5.07 -0.19
C ALA A 190 -3.17 -6.03 0.90
N ASP A 191 -4.04 -6.72 1.62
CA ASP A 191 -3.71 -7.78 2.56
C ASP A 191 -2.98 -8.97 1.91
N GLU A 192 -3.39 -9.36 0.68
CA GLU A 192 -2.78 -10.48 -0.05
C GLU A 192 -1.30 -10.18 -0.38
N TYR A 193 -0.94 -8.91 -0.59
CA TYR A 193 0.45 -8.52 -0.78
C TYR A 193 1.31 -8.94 0.43
N PHE A 194 0.88 -8.60 1.64
CA PHE A 194 1.62 -8.96 2.85
C PHE A 194 1.56 -10.46 3.15
N GLU A 195 0.44 -11.14 2.86
CA GLU A 195 0.34 -12.59 3.02
C GLU A 195 1.27 -13.34 2.06
N VAL A 196 1.38 -12.91 0.79
CA VAL A 196 2.33 -13.49 -0.17
C VAL A 196 3.77 -13.26 0.28
N LEU A 197 4.11 -12.04 0.72
CA LEU A 197 5.45 -11.75 1.28
C LEU A 197 5.75 -12.61 2.50
N ARG A 198 4.76 -12.90 3.35
CA ARG A 198 4.90 -13.78 4.50
C ARG A 198 5.13 -15.23 4.08
N ARG A 199 4.33 -15.75 3.14
CA ARG A 199 4.41 -17.13 2.62
C ARG A 199 5.76 -17.44 1.95
N CYS A 200 6.44 -16.43 1.41
CA CYS A 200 7.79 -16.56 0.86
C CYS A 200 8.91 -16.12 1.81
N GLY A 201 8.61 -15.65 3.03
CA GLY A 201 9.59 -15.20 4.02
C GLY A 201 10.17 -13.80 3.77
N ALA A 202 9.75 -13.11 2.70
CA ALA A 202 10.18 -11.76 2.37
C ALA A 202 9.62 -10.71 3.34
N LEU A 203 8.47 -10.96 3.98
CA LEU A 203 7.88 -10.03 4.95
C LEU A 203 8.86 -9.74 6.10
N LYS A 204 9.50 -10.77 6.63
CA LYS A 204 10.48 -10.64 7.71
C LYS A 204 11.69 -9.79 7.34
N ALA A 205 12.17 -9.89 6.10
CA ALA A 205 13.30 -9.10 5.62
C ALA A 205 12.92 -7.63 5.39
N LEU A 206 11.76 -7.39 4.78
CA LEU A 206 11.35 -6.06 4.32
C LEU A 206 10.60 -5.26 5.40
N PHE A 207 9.78 -5.93 6.21
CA PHE A 207 8.87 -5.35 7.21
C PHE A 207 8.93 -6.17 8.52
N PRO A 208 10.11 -6.29 9.17
CA PRO A 208 10.26 -7.09 10.39
C PRO A 208 9.29 -6.68 11.51
N GLU A 209 8.89 -5.41 11.57
CA GLU A 209 7.94 -4.90 12.55
C GLU A 209 6.52 -5.45 12.33
N ILE A 210 6.12 -5.66 11.07
CA ILE A 210 4.83 -6.26 10.70
C ILE A 210 4.89 -7.78 10.90
N ASP A 211 5.98 -8.42 10.47
CA ASP A 211 6.19 -9.86 10.66
C ASP A 211 6.10 -10.27 12.13
N ALA A 212 6.63 -9.42 13.03
CA ALA A 212 6.63 -9.65 14.47
C ALA A 212 5.24 -9.66 15.14
N LEU A 213 4.18 -9.23 14.44
CA LEU A 213 2.80 -9.33 14.95
C LEU A 213 2.22 -10.74 14.82
N PHE A 214 2.68 -11.52 13.85
CA PHE A 214 2.17 -12.87 13.63
C PHE A 214 2.64 -13.80 14.76
N GLY A 215 1.70 -14.55 15.32
CA GLY A 215 1.90 -15.42 16.48
C GLY A 215 1.71 -14.72 17.83
N ILE A 216 1.46 -13.40 17.86
CA ILE A 216 1.21 -12.66 19.10
C ILE A 216 -0.27 -12.79 19.49
N PRO A 217 -0.60 -13.44 20.62
CA PRO A 217 -1.97 -13.73 20.99
C PRO A 217 -2.69 -12.50 21.56
N GLN A 218 -3.97 -12.39 21.27
CA GLN A 218 -4.93 -11.41 21.73
C GLN A 218 -6.05 -12.11 22.51
N ARG A 219 -6.82 -11.33 23.27
CA ARG A 219 -7.98 -11.83 24.03
C ARG A 219 -9.13 -12.20 23.08
N PRO A 220 -9.57 -13.47 23.04
CA PRO A 220 -10.62 -13.93 22.13
C PRO A 220 -11.95 -13.20 22.28
N GLU A 221 -12.28 -12.68 23.47
CA GLU A 221 -13.52 -11.93 23.70
C GLU A 221 -13.63 -10.66 22.82
N TYR A 222 -12.47 -10.09 22.47
CA TYR A 222 -12.40 -8.85 21.69
C TYR A 222 -11.80 -9.07 20.29
N HIS A 223 -11.02 -10.13 20.12
CA HIS A 223 -10.27 -10.48 18.92
C HIS A 223 -10.43 -11.99 18.65
N PRO A 224 -11.56 -12.42 18.07
CA PRO A 224 -11.85 -13.86 17.88
C PRO A 224 -10.83 -14.56 16.97
N GLU A 225 -10.12 -13.82 16.12
CA GLU A 225 -8.99 -14.28 15.31
C GLU A 225 -7.73 -14.62 16.13
N ILE A 226 -7.65 -14.15 17.38
CA ILE A 226 -6.57 -14.34 18.36
C ILE A 226 -5.22 -13.72 17.94
N ASP A 227 -4.84 -13.77 16.67
CA ASP A 227 -3.52 -13.37 16.21
C ASP A 227 -3.47 -11.88 15.82
N CYS A 228 -2.47 -11.14 16.34
CA CYS A 228 -2.32 -9.71 16.03
C CYS A 228 -2.06 -9.45 14.54
N GLY A 229 -1.25 -10.29 13.88
CA GLY A 229 -0.97 -10.14 12.45
C GLY A 229 -2.21 -10.40 11.60
N VAL A 230 -3.02 -11.40 11.96
CA VAL A 230 -4.31 -11.65 11.30
C VAL A 230 -5.25 -10.45 11.48
N HIS A 231 -5.39 -9.94 12.70
CA HIS A 231 -6.17 -8.71 13.00
C HIS A 231 -5.73 -7.52 12.14
N THR A 232 -4.41 -7.31 12.01
CA THR A 232 -3.86 -6.23 11.18
C THR A 232 -4.26 -6.38 9.71
N LEU A 233 -4.20 -7.59 9.15
CA LEU A 233 -4.61 -7.83 7.76
C LEU A 233 -6.13 -7.69 7.57
N MET A 234 -6.94 -8.15 8.52
CA MET A 234 -8.40 -7.97 8.49
C MET A 234 -8.79 -6.49 8.58
N SER A 235 -8.07 -5.71 9.40
CA SER A 235 -8.26 -4.26 9.48
C SER A 235 -7.89 -3.57 8.17
N LEU A 236 -6.79 -3.98 7.53
CA LEU A 236 -6.40 -3.48 6.20
C LEU A 236 -7.44 -3.82 5.13
N GLN A 237 -8.04 -5.02 5.16
CA GLN A 237 -9.14 -5.40 4.27
C GLN A 237 -10.34 -4.46 4.42
N GLN A 238 -10.69 -4.04 5.64
CA GLN A 238 -11.75 -3.05 5.84
C GLN A 238 -11.42 -1.71 5.16
N ALA A 239 -10.18 -1.25 5.27
CA ALA A 239 -9.74 -0.02 4.61
C ALA A 239 -9.79 -0.13 3.07
N CYS A 240 -9.52 -1.32 2.53
CA CYS A 240 -9.66 -1.61 1.09
C CYS A 240 -11.12 -1.65 0.66
N ARG A 241 -12.00 -2.36 1.40
CA ARG A 241 -13.44 -2.45 1.13
C ARG A 241 -14.12 -1.08 1.09
N GLN A 242 -13.69 -0.15 1.94
CA GLN A 242 -14.21 1.23 1.97
C GLN A 242 -13.53 2.16 0.94
N ASN A 243 -12.56 1.64 0.18
CA ASN A 243 -11.74 2.38 -0.76
C ASN A 243 -11.08 3.63 -0.15
N TYR A 244 -10.55 3.51 1.08
CA TYR A 244 -9.87 4.61 1.72
C TYR A 244 -8.50 4.89 1.11
N SER A 245 -7.97 6.08 1.39
CA SER A 245 -6.71 6.55 0.82
C SER A 245 -5.51 5.70 1.24
N LEU A 246 -4.42 5.80 0.47
CA LEU A 246 -3.14 5.19 0.80
C LEU A 246 -2.70 5.51 2.23
N ASP A 247 -2.88 6.75 2.69
CA ASP A 247 -2.48 7.19 4.02
C ASP A 247 -3.25 6.44 5.13
N VAL A 248 -4.56 6.24 4.94
CA VAL A 248 -5.41 5.51 5.89
C VAL A 248 -5.02 4.03 5.90
N ARG A 249 -4.89 3.41 4.72
CA ARG A 249 -4.52 2.00 4.60
C ARG A 249 -3.15 1.72 5.24
N PHE A 250 -2.18 2.60 5.02
CA PHE A 250 -0.88 2.50 5.69
C PHE A 250 -0.97 2.71 7.20
N ALA A 251 -1.75 3.69 7.67
CA ALA A 251 -1.93 3.93 9.10
C ALA A 251 -2.60 2.74 9.81
N VAL A 252 -3.57 2.09 9.16
CA VAL A 252 -4.20 0.85 9.65
C VAL A 252 -3.19 -0.30 9.71
N LEU A 253 -2.36 -0.48 8.68
CA LEU A 253 -1.35 -1.54 8.66
C LEU A 253 -0.38 -1.47 9.84
N VAL A 254 -0.07 -0.27 10.33
CA VAL A 254 0.97 -0.05 11.36
C VAL A 254 0.43 0.44 12.71
N HIS A 255 -0.89 0.46 12.92
CA HIS A 255 -1.48 1.02 14.14
C HIS A 255 -1.04 0.27 15.43
N ASP A 256 -0.76 -1.02 15.29
CA ASP A 256 -0.61 -1.96 16.41
C ASP A 256 0.79 -2.56 16.54
N LEU A 257 1.81 -2.01 15.86
CA LEU A 257 3.18 -2.56 15.89
C LEU A 257 3.74 -2.72 17.32
N GLY A 258 3.26 -1.92 18.28
CA GLY A 258 3.66 -2.03 19.69
C GLY A 258 3.17 -3.30 20.40
N LYS A 259 2.18 -4.03 19.86
CA LYS A 259 1.71 -5.30 20.42
C LYS A 259 2.79 -6.37 20.36
N ALA A 260 3.60 -6.39 19.30
CA ALA A 260 4.75 -7.28 19.15
C ALA A 260 5.81 -7.09 20.25
N LEU A 261 5.84 -5.91 20.89
CA LEU A 261 6.78 -5.57 21.97
C LEU A 261 6.19 -5.79 23.37
N THR A 262 5.05 -6.49 23.47
CA THR A 262 4.43 -6.77 24.76
C THR A 262 5.22 -7.82 25.54
N PRO A 263 5.64 -7.55 26.79
CA PRO A 263 6.27 -8.54 27.65
C PRO A 263 5.43 -9.79 27.82
N ALA A 264 6.08 -10.96 27.91
CA ALA A 264 5.40 -12.25 27.96
C ALA A 264 4.43 -12.38 29.16
N ASP A 265 4.74 -11.75 30.29
CA ASP A 265 3.91 -11.70 31.51
C ASP A 265 2.74 -10.70 31.42
N GLU A 266 2.75 -9.81 30.41
CA GLU A 266 1.63 -8.92 30.11
C GLU A 266 0.68 -9.48 29.05
N LEU A 267 1.09 -10.48 28.26
CA LEU A 267 0.25 -11.10 27.24
C LEU A 267 -1.00 -11.76 27.85
N PRO A 268 -2.16 -11.70 27.17
CA PRO A 268 -2.47 -11.01 25.91
C PRO A 268 -3.11 -9.61 26.13
N ARG A 269 -2.73 -8.87 27.19
CA ARG A 269 -3.37 -7.59 27.56
C ARG A 269 -2.83 -6.39 26.79
N HIS A 270 -1.58 -6.45 26.32
CA HIS A 270 -0.92 -5.40 25.53
C HIS A 270 -0.98 -4.01 26.17
N ILE A 271 -0.64 -3.91 27.45
CA ILE A 271 -0.69 -2.66 28.21
C ILE A 271 0.28 -1.64 27.58
N MET A 272 -0.19 -0.43 27.24
CA MET A 272 0.64 0.63 26.64
C MET A 272 1.24 0.28 25.25
N HIS A 273 0.61 -0.60 24.47
CA HIS A 273 1.10 -0.90 23.10
C HIS A 273 1.08 0.35 22.19
N GLU A 274 0.17 1.29 22.41
CA GLU A 274 0.08 2.55 21.68
C GLU A 274 1.31 3.45 21.89
N GLU A 275 1.98 3.32 23.05
CA GLU A 275 3.24 3.99 23.37
C GLU A 275 4.43 3.22 22.81
N ARG A 276 4.44 1.89 23.01
CA ARG A 276 5.50 1.00 22.51
C ARG A 276 5.58 0.99 20.98
N GLY A 277 4.47 1.26 20.29
CA GLY A 277 4.41 1.27 18.83
C GLY A 277 5.03 2.51 18.16
N ILE A 278 5.24 3.61 18.87
CA ILE A 278 5.75 4.86 18.28
C ILE A 278 7.12 4.68 17.65
N GLN A 279 8.04 4.01 18.34
CA GLN A 279 9.39 3.80 17.85
C GLN A 279 9.40 2.86 16.62
N PRO A 280 8.78 1.66 16.65
CA PRO A 280 8.65 0.80 15.47
C PRO A 280 8.03 1.49 14.24
N VAL A 281 6.94 2.26 14.42
CA VAL A 281 6.31 2.99 13.32
C VAL A 281 7.26 4.04 12.76
N THR A 282 7.98 4.75 13.63
CA THR A 282 8.96 5.77 13.23
C THR A 282 10.10 5.15 12.44
N ASP A 283 10.68 4.05 12.94
CA ASP A 283 11.81 3.36 12.34
C ASP A 283 11.45 2.78 10.97
N LEU A 284 10.29 2.13 10.86
CA LEU A 284 9.77 1.63 9.58
C LEU A 284 9.59 2.77 8.57
N CYS A 285 8.97 3.88 9.00
CA CYS A 285 8.74 5.02 8.12
C CYS A 285 10.04 5.68 7.65
N ASP A 286 11.02 5.86 8.54
CA ASP A 286 12.30 6.49 8.23
C ASP A 286 13.22 5.60 7.39
N ARG A 287 13.16 4.28 7.64
CA ARG A 287 13.85 3.27 6.84
C ARG A 287 13.30 3.26 5.42
N LEU A 288 11.98 3.21 5.23
CA LEU A 288 11.32 3.12 3.93
C LEU A 288 11.09 4.47 3.22
N LYS A 289 11.50 5.59 3.83
CA LYS A 289 11.27 6.95 3.29
C LYS A 289 9.80 7.24 3.00
N VAL A 290 8.93 6.80 3.92
CA VAL A 290 7.49 7.04 3.84
C VAL A 290 7.21 8.56 3.83
N PRO A 291 6.33 9.07 2.96
CA PRO A 291 5.99 10.48 2.89
C PRO A 291 5.56 11.04 4.25
N THR A 292 6.00 12.27 4.55
CA THR A 292 5.78 12.92 5.85
C THR A 292 4.31 12.95 6.27
N TYR A 293 3.40 13.18 5.32
CA TYR A 293 1.96 13.20 5.62
C TYR A 293 1.46 11.82 6.07
N THR A 294 1.78 10.77 5.33
CA THR A 294 1.46 9.37 5.66
C THR A 294 2.05 8.96 7.01
N LYS A 295 3.33 9.28 7.26
CA LYS A 295 4.01 9.03 8.55
C LYS A 295 3.28 9.71 9.71
N GLN A 296 2.88 10.98 9.55
CA GLN A 296 2.19 11.72 10.60
C GLN A 296 0.83 11.12 10.95
N LEU A 297 0.06 10.66 9.95
CA LEU A 297 -1.20 9.97 10.20
C LEU A 297 -0.97 8.62 10.89
N ALA A 298 -0.02 7.83 10.41
CA ALA A 298 0.34 6.54 11.02
C ALA A 298 0.71 6.67 12.51
N LEU A 299 1.55 7.65 12.85
CA LEU A 299 1.92 7.93 14.24
C LEU A 299 0.73 8.39 15.08
N ALA A 300 -0.16 9.21 14.52
CA ALA A 300 -1.36 9.66 15.22
C ALA A 300 -2.32 8.49 15.50
N VAL A 301 -2.55 7.62 14.52
CA VAL A 301 -3.38 6.42 14.68
C VAL A 301 -2.76 5.48 15.71
N CYS A 302 -1.49 5.12 15.56
CA CYS A 302 -0.76 4.29 16.53
C CYS A 302 -0.91 4.83 17.97
N LYS A 303 -0.70 6.13 18.17
CA LYS A 303 -0.72 6.75 19.49
C LYS A 303 -2.10 6.92 20.11
N GLU A 304 -3.12 7.16 19.28
CA GLU A 304 -4.39 7.74 19.74
C GLU A 304 -5.61 6.86 19.47
N HIS A 305 -5.52 5.77 18.70
CA HIS A 305 -6.68 4.96 18.28
C HIS A 305 -7.54 4.49 19.47
N LEU A 306 -6.94 4.08 20.59
CA LEU A 306 -7.67 3.71 21.82
C LEU A 306 -8.58 4.83 22.33
N LYS A 307 -8.18 6.10 22.18
CA LYS A 307 -9.00 7.26 22.59
C LYS A 307 -10.20 7.44 21.66
N CYS A 308 -10.09 7.05 20.39
CA CYS A 308 -11.23 6.99 19.48
C CYS A 308 -12.22 5.93 19.91
N HIS A 309 -11.77 4.70 20.21
CA HIS A 309 -12.67 3.64 20.69
C HIS A 309 -13.40 4.01 21.99
N GLN A 310 -12.74 4.81 22.83
CA GLN A 310 -13.28 5.32 24.09
C GLN A 310 -13.97 6.69 23.95
N ALA A 311 -14.15 7.24 22.74
CA ALA A 311 -14.55 8.64 22.55
C ALA A 311 -15.82 9.03 23.35
N LEU A 312 -16.80 8.12 23.40
CA LEU A 312 -18.06 8.32 24.14
C LEU A 312 -17.86 8.34 25.67
N THR A 313 -16.81 7.73 26.20
CA THR A 313 -16.51 7.75 27.65
C THR A 313 -15.53 8.85 28.04
N LEU A 314 -14.78 9.42 27.09
CA LEU A 314 -13.81 10.50 27.35
C LEU A 314 -14.46 11.75 27.96
N LYS A 315 -13.68 12.44 28.82
CA LYS A 315 -13.99 13.81 29.24
C LYS A 315 -13.92 14.75 28.01
N PRO A 316 -14.80 15.76 27.89
CA PRO A 316 -14.79 16.71 26.77
C PRO A 316 -13.42 17.36 26.52
N GLY A 317 -12.70 17.76 27.58
CA GLY A 317 -11.35 18.31 27.46
C GLY A 317 -10.28 17.32 26.98
N THR A 318 -10.51 16.01 27.11
CA THR A 318 -9.63 14.98 26.52
C THR A 318 -9.89 14.82 25.04
N LEU A 319 -11.17 14.81 24.63
CA LEU A 319 -11.54 14.77 23.20
C LEU A 319 -11.07 16.03 22.47
N TRP A 320 -11.19 17.21 23.09
CA TRP A 320 -10.60 18.44 22.53
C TRP A 320 -9.09 18.31 22.30
N ARG A 321 -8.33 17.80 23.28
CA ARG A 321 -6.89 17.58 23.14
C ARG A 321 -6.54 16.60 22.02
N LEU A 322 -7.35 15.55 21.83
CA LEU A 322 -7.21 14.64 20.70
C LEU A 322 -7.39 15.38 19.37
N LEU A 323 -8.52 16.10 19.20
CA LEU A 323 -8.80 16.87 18.00
C LEU A 323 -7.72 17.94 17.72
N GLN A 324 -7.20 18.57 18.77
CA GLN A 324 -6.11 19.54 18.66
C GLN A 324 -4.80 18.89 18.17
N ARG A 325 -4.44 17.70 18.68
CA ARG A 325 -3.27 16.95 18.20
C ARG A 325 -3.40 16.52 16.74
N LEU A 326 -4.63 16.23 16.30
CA LEU A 326 -4.97 15.94 14.90
C LEU A 326 -5.05 17.20 14.02
N ASP A 327 -4.78 18.38 14.59
CA ASP A 327 -4.78 19.67 13.89
C ASP A 327 -6.15 20.06 13.28
N VAL A 328 -7.24 19.70 13.96
CA VAL A 328 -8.63 19.83 13.50
C VAL A 328 -9.01 21.19 12.90
N LEU A 329 -8.41 22.28 13.39
CA LEU A 329 -8.76 23.63 12.94
C LEU A 329 -8.17 23.98 11.58
N ARG A 330 -6.99 23.45 11.26
CA ARG A 330 -6.27 23.74 10.01
C ARG A 330 -6.40 22.61 9.00
N ARG A 331 -6.52 21.37 9.48
CA ARG A 331 -6.50 20.13 8.69
C ARG A 331 -7.60 19.16 9.15
N PRO A 332 -8.90 19.51 9.00
CA PRO A 332 -10.01 18.64 9.37
C PRO A 332 -9.96 17.25 8.70
N GLU A 333 -9.41 17.17 7.49
CA GLU A 333 -9.23 15.92 6.74
C GLU A 333 -8.37 14.89 7.49
N ARG A 334 -7.50 15.33 8.41
CA ARG A 334 -6.73 14.42 9.27
C ARG A 334 -7.57 13.75 10.33
N VAL A 335 -8.59 14.43 10.83
CA VAL A 335 -9.53 13.83 11.79
C VAL A 335 -10.38 12.80 11.07
N GLU A 336 -10.84 13.10 9.85
CA GLU A 336 -11.58 12.15 9.01
C GLU A 336 -10.74 10.90 8.73
N ALA A 337 -9.51 11.05 8.26
CA ALA A 337 -8.60 9.92 8.00
C ALA A 337 -8.27 9.11 9.27
N PHE A 338 -8.10 9.79 10.42
CA PHE A 338 -7.88 9.13 11.70
C PHE A 338 -9.10 8.29 12.14
N VAL A 339 -10.31 8.84 11.99
CA VAL A 339 -11.56 8.14 12.32
C VAL A 339 -11.76 6.94 11.41
N GLN A 340 -11.51 7.08 10.10
CA GLN A 340 -11.55 5.98 9.12
C GLN A 340 -10.64 4.83 9.55
N ALA A 341 -9.40 5.12 9.94
CA ALA A 341 -8.47 4.08 10.40
C ALA A 341 -8.96 3.37 11.68
N CYS A 342 -9.50 4.12 12.65
CA CYS A 342 -10.04 3.54 13.89
C CYS A 342 -11.29 2.68 13.65
N GLU A 343 -12.12 3.06 12.68
CA GLU A 343 -13.28 2.27 12.25
C GLU A 343 -12.85 0.96 11.61
N CYS A 344 -11.81 1.00 10.75
CA CYS A 344 -11.22 -0.20 10.15
C CYS A 344 -10.66 -1.17 11.21
N ASP A 345 -9.95 -0.67 12.23
CA ASP A 345 -9.49 -1.49 13.36
C ASP A 345 -10.66 -2.10 14.17
N SER A 346 -11.71 -1.31 14.42
CA SER A 346 -12.90 -1.83 15.10
C SER A 346 -13.59 -2.95 14.32
N ARG A 347 -13.68 -2.81 12.98
CA ARG A 347 -14.34 -3.77 12.08
C ARG A 347 -13.42 -4.88 11.59
N GLY A 348 -12.11 -4.76 11.76
CA GLY A 348 -11.10 -5.71 11.30
C GLY A 348 -11.01 -6.97 12.16
N ARG A 349 -12.13 -7.54 12.60
CA ARG A 349 -12.18 -8.63 13.59
C ARG A 349 -13.14 -9.71 13.12
N LEU A 350 -12.77 -10.97 13.37
CA LEU A 350 -13.50 -12.11 12.86
C LEU A 350 -14.94 -12.16 13.39
N GLY A 351 -15.91 -12.18 12.46
CA GLY A 351 -17.34 -12.20 12.76
C GLY A 351 -17.91 -10.87 13.25
N MET A 352 -17.12 -9.79 13.18
CA MET A 352 -17.52 -8.44 13.58
C MET A 352 -17.29 -7.40 12.46
N GLU A 353 -17.21 -7.86 11.21
CA GLU A 353 -16.80 -7.07 10.05
C GLU A 353 -17.76 -5.92 9.72
N ASP A 354 -19.05 -6.08 10.05
CA ASP A 354 -20.09 -5.09 9.77
C ASP A 354 -20.63 -4.42 11.04
N ARG A 355 -19.92 -4.55 12.18
CA ARG A 355 -20.38 -3.96 13.45
C ARG A 355 -20.49 -2.43 13.35
N ASP A 356 -21.41 -1.88 14.13
CA ASP A 356 -21.53 -0.45 14.30
C ASP A 356 -20.33 0.13 15.05
N TYR A 357 -19.98 1.35 14.67
CA TYR A 357 -18.91 2.12 15.30
C TYR A 357 -19.36 3.57 15.52
N PRO A 358 -20.31 3.82 16.46
CA PRO A 358 -20.91 5.14 16.70
C PRO A 358 -19.88 6.22 17.11
N GLN A 359 -18.71 5.80 17.61
CA GLN A 359 -17.59 6.67 17.90
C GLN A 359 -17.17 7.49 16.69
N ALA A 360 -17.24 6.94 15.47
CA ALA A 360 -16.89 7.68 14.25
C ALA A 360 -17.80 8.91 14.06
N ASP A 361 -19.11 8.70 14.06
CA ASP A 361 -20.10 9.77 13.92
C ASP A 361 -19.97 10.82 15.05
N TYR A 362 -19.80 10.36 16.29
CA TYR A 362 -19.61 11.27 17.43
C TYR A 362 -18.34 12.15 17.30
N VAL A 363 -17.19 11.57 16.93
CA VAL A 363 -15.93 12.32 16.76
C VAL A 363 -16.03 13.30 15.59
N LEU A 364 -16.66 12.91 14.47
CA LEU A 364 -16.87 13.79 13.32
C LEU A 364 -17.82 14.95 13.65
N LYS A 365 -18.91 14.71 14.38
CA LYS A 365 -19.78 15.78 14.89
C LYS A 365 -19.04 16.72 15.84
N ALA A 366 -18.23 16.18 16.75
CA ALA A 366 -17.41 16.97 17.66
C ALA A 366 -16.42 17.87 16.90
N MET A 367 -15.80 17.35 15.82
CA MET A 367 -14.98 18.16 14.92
C MET A 367 -15.77 19.34 14.32
N GLN A 368 -16.97 19.10 13.79
CA GLN A 368 -17.76 20.17 13.16
C GLN A 368 -18.14 21.26 14.16
N VAL A 369 -18.63 20.87 15.35
CA VAL A 369 -19.00 21.82 16.42
C VAL A 369 -17.81 22.68 16.83
N VAL A 370 -16.65 22.06 17.04
CA VAL A 370 -15.42 22.76 17.45
C VAL A 370 -14.92 23.75 16.40
N ARG A 371 -15.01 23.38 15.11
CA ARG A 371 -14.62 24.23 13.98
C ARG A 371 -15.59 25.38 13.73
N GLY A 372 -16.86 25.21 14.11
CA GLY A 372 -17.87 26.26 14.06
C GLY A 372 -17.58 27.44 14.99
N ILE A 373 -16.78 27.24 16.05
CA ILE A 373 -16.48 28.27 17.05
C ILE A 373 -15.33 29.15 16.57
N LYS A 374 -15.65 30.41 16.25
CA LYS A 374 -14.72 31.40 15.72
C LYS A 374 -14.41 32.51 16.72
N ALA A 375 -13.26 33.14 16.57
CA ALA A 375 -12.85 34.26 17.43
C ALA A 375 -13.82 35.46 17.35
N GLN A 376 -14.46 35.65 16.19
CA GLN A 376 -15.47 36.70 15.99
C GLN A 376 -16.74 36.52 16.84
N ASP A 377 -16.99 35.31 17.35
CA ASP A 377 -18.17 35.01 18.16
C ASP A 377 -17.91 35.29 19.66
N LEU A 378 -16.69 35.71 20.01
CA LEU A 378 -16.32 36.06 21.36
C LEU A 378 -16.77 37.47 21.74
N PRO A 379 -16.98 37.74 23.04
CA PRO A 379 -17.33 39.07 23.49
C PRO A 379 -16.22 40.09 23.16
N PRO A 380 -16.56 41.30 22.67
CA PRO A 380 -15.59 42.30 22.20
C PRO A 380 -14.62 42.80 23.29
N GLU A 381 -14.95 42.59 24.57
CA GLU A 381 -14.12 42.90 25.72
C GLU A 381 -12.92 41.96 25.90
N ILE A 382 -12.93 40.76 25.30
CA ILE A 382 -11.83 39.80 25.39
C ILE A 382 -10.72 40.19 24.41
N LYS A 383 -9.49 40.37 24.91
CA LYS A 383 -8.36 40.84 24.11
C LYS A 383 -7.11 39.99 24.34
N GLY A 384 -6.25 39.95 23.32
CA GLY A 384 -4.92 39.34 23.45
C GLY A 384 -4.98 37.84 23.79
N PRO A 385 -4.13 37.35 24.72
CA PRO A 385 -4.04 35.94 25.10
C PRO A 385 -5.37 35.30 25.55
N ASP A 386 -6.26 36.09 26.16
CA ASP A 386 -7.55 35.63 26.70
C ASP A 386 -8.50 35.10 25.61
N ILE A 387 -8.30 35.53 24.36
CA ILE A 387 -9.05 35.02 23.20
C ILE A 387 -8.79 33.51 23.03
N GLY A 388 -7.53 33.09 23.14
CA GLY A 388 -7.14 31.69 22.95
C GLY A 388 -7.72 30.78 24.04
N GLU A 389 -7.65 31.23 25.29
CA GLU A 389 -8.20 30.50 26.43
C GLU A 389 -9.73 30.39 26.34
N MET A 390 -10.42 31.49 26.04
CA MET A 390 -11.87 31.49 25.89
C MET A 390 -12.33 30.58 24.74
N LEU A 391 -11.62 30.55 23.62
CA LEU A 391 -11.92 29.62 22.51
C LEU A 391 -11.79 28.16 22.95
N ILE A 392 -10.76 27.83 23.73
CA ILE A 392 -10.58 26.48 24.26
C ILE A 392 -11.76 26.12 25.18
N GLN A 393 -12.12 26.99 26.12
CA GLN A 393 -13.23 26.75 27.04
C GLN A 393 -14.56 26.57 26.31
N ARG A 394 -14.85 27.43 25.32
CA ARG A 394 -16.07 27.30 24.51
C ARG A 394 -16.12 26.00 23.71
N ARG A 395 -14.99 25.58 23.12
CA ARG A 395 -14.91 24.31 22.39
C ARG A 395 -15.11 23.10 23.30
N ILE A 396 -14.51 23.10 24.49
CA ILE A 396 -14.72 22.06 25.50
C ILE A 396 -16.19 22.03 25.92
N LYS A 397 -16.79 23.20 26.17
CA LYS A 397 -18.21 23.30 26.55
C LYS A 397 -19.13 22.80 25.44
N ALA A 398 -18.82 23.08 24.19
CA ALA A 398 -19.61 22.63 23.05
C ALA A 398 -19.55 21.11 22.86
N ILE A 399 -18.38 20.49 23.09
CA ILE A 399 -18.26 19.03 23.14
C ILE A 399 -19.08 18.46 24.31
N GLU A 400 -19.09 19.11 25.47
CA GLU A 400 -19.91 18.68 26.62
C GLU A 400 -21.41 18.66 26.30
N VAL A 401 -21.91 19.72 25.65
CA VAL A 401 -23.31 19.80 25.19
C VAL A 401 -23.61 18.71 24.16
N LEU A 402 -22.77 18.57 23.14
CA LEU A 402 -22.91 17.53 22.12
C LEU A 402 -22.96 16.13 22.74
N LYS A 403 -22.10 15.86 23.74
CA LYS A 403 -22.07 14.56 24.43
C LYS A 403 -23.39 14.26 25.14
N ALA A 404 -23.97 15.25 25.83
CA ALA A 404 -25.24 15.11 26.51
C ALA A 404 -26.38 14.80 25.51
N GLU A 405 -26.42 15.50 24.38
CA GLU A 405 -27.39 15.27 23.30
C GLU A 405 -27.23 13.88 22.68
N TYR A 406 -25.99 13.47 22.39
CA TYR A 406 -25.70 12.17 21.79
C TYR A 406 -26.11 11.01 22.69
N THR A 407 -25.84 11.13 24.00
CA THR A 407 -26.19 10.12 25.01
C THR A 407 -27.70 10.06 25.26
N ALA A 408 -28.44 11.14 25.05
CA ALA A 408 -29.89 11.15 25.16
C ALA A 408 -30.60 10.56 23.92
N ALA A 409 -29.93 10.52 22.78
CA ALA A 409 -30.46 10.02 21.50
C ALA A 409 -30.05 8.57 21.17
N SER A 410 -29.04 8.04 21.86
CA SER A 410 -28.57 6.64 21.77
C SER A 410 -29.23 5.79 22.84
#